data_AF-A0A0A5LF06-F1
#
_entry.id   AF-A0A0A5LF06-F1
#
_cell.length_a   1.000
_cell.length_b   1.000
_cell.length_c   1.000
_cell.angle_alpha   90.00
_cell.angle_beta   90.00
_cell.angle_gamma   90.00
#
_symmetry.space_group_name_H-M   'P 1'
#
loop_
_entity.id
_entity.type
_entity.pdbx_description
1 polymer ?
#
loop_
_entity_poly.entity_id
_entity_poly.type
_entity_poly.pdbx_seq_one_letter_code
_entity_poly.pdbx_strand_id
1 'polypeptide(L)'
;MFDPMLPNREMFIQDPAGYSLSGWSRWAMLAAAHGADVDPTNAPSSDDLKSPILWLTQAEAMAQAAVTLVKQQPNFDNMPTELRGICDSQYCAVALMLVGYSLEVCLKAMIILRAGVAAYSEAERDHKHHELHRLANFIDDLSPKELATLELLTHFVYWAGRYPDPGQKGIGKHDKIFQISEENRITAHDLFEVAAKVMFHVKKLVGA
;
A
#
# COMPACT_ATOMS: atom_id res chain seq x y z
N MET A 1 21.12 23.83 4.79
CA MET A 1 19.73 24.21 4.45
C MET A 1 18.98 22.91 4.18
N PHE A 2 17.76 22.75 4.70
CA PHE A 2 16.92 21.57 4.44
C PHE A 2 16.44 21.62 2.98
N ASP A 3 16.69 20.55 2.21
CA ASP A 3 16.12 20.39 0.87
C ASP A 3 14.93 19.42 0.95
N PRO A 4 13.68 19.90 0.79
CA PRO A 4 12.50 19.04 0.83
C PRO A 4 12.47 17.99 -0.28
N MET A 5 13.27 18.16 -1.34
CA MET A 5 13.34 17.25 -2.49
C MET A 5 14.15 15.99 -2.24
N LEU A 6 15.04 16.01 -1.24
CA LEU A 6 16.00 14.93 -1.04
C LEU A 6 15.67 14.10 0.21
N PRO A 7 15.85 12.77 0.15
CA PRO A 7 15.79 11.92 1.33
C PRO A 7 16.99 12.21 2.25
N ASN A 8 16.77 12.12 3.57
CA ASN A 8 17.83 12.35 4.55
C ASN A 8 17.69 11.41 5.75
N ARG A 9 18.53 10.38 5.79
CA ARG A 9 18.51 9.38 6.88
C ARG A 9 19.02 9.93 8.20
N GLU A 10 19.89 10.92 8.20
CA GLU A 10 20.35 11.58 9.43
C GLU A 10 19.18 12.28 10.14
N MET A 11 18.31 12.94 9.38
CA MET A 11 17.10 13.56 9.96
C MET A 11 16.12 12.52 10.51
N PHE A 12 15.99 11.36 9.85
CA PHE A 12 15.19 10.26 10.40
C PHE A 12 15.78 9.71 11.71
N ILE A 13 17.11 9.61 11.82
CA ILE A 13 17.77 9.18 13.06
C ILE A 13 17.54 10.19 14.18
N GLN A 14 17.57 11.48 13.87
CA GLN A 14 17.38 12.57 14.84
C GLN A 14 15.92 12.72 15.30
N ASP A 15 14.96 12.64 14.37
CA ASP A 15 13.52 12.71 14.65
C ASP A 15 12.73 11.78 13.71
N PRO A 16 12.56 10.50 14.08
CA PRO A 16 11.90 9.54 13.21
C PRO A 16 10.41 9.84 13.02
N ALA A 17 9.74 10.42 14.02
CA ALA A 17 8.32 10.76 13.95
C ALA A 17 8.08 11.97 13.04
N GLY A 18 8.80 13.06 13.27
CA GLY A 18 8.71 14.26 12.44
C GLY A 18 9.14 14.01 11.00
N TYR A 19 10.23 13.26 10.79
CA TYR A 19 10.64 12.87 9.44
C TYR A 19 9.56 12.05 8.72
N SER A 20 8.99 11.05 9.39
CA SER A 20 7.99 10.15 8.78
C SER A 20 6.64 10.85 8.52
N LEU A 21 6.31 11.89 9.29
CA LEU A 21 5.11 12.71 9.08
C LEU A 21 5.34 13.86 8.07
N SER A 22 6.58 14.12 7.65
CA SER A 22 6.93 15.25 6.78
C SER A 22 6.45 15.16 5.33
N GLY A 23 5.76 14.09 4.94
CA GLY A 23 5.26 13.90 3.58
C GLY A 23 4.35 15.06 3.12
N TRP A 24 3.42 15.48 3.98
CA TRP A 24 2.54 16.63 3.74
C TRP A 24 3.33 17.91 3.51
N SER A 25 4.21 18.27 4.45
CA SER A 25 4.92 19.55 4.40
C SER A 25 5.87 19.62 3.19
N ARG A 26 6.54 18.52 2.84
CA ARG A 26 7.36 18.43 1.62
C ARG A 26 6.53 18.61 0.35
N TRP A 27 5.37 17.97 0.27
CA TRP A 27 4.45 18.15 -0.85
C TRP A 27 3.92 19.59 -0.93
N ALA A 28 3.50 20.18 0.19
CA ALA A 28 2.96 21.54 0.23
C ALA A 28 4.01 22.57 -0.20
N MET A 29 5.26 22.43 0.25
CA MET A 29 6.38 23.26 -0.21
C MET A 29 6.57 23.16 -1.72
N LEU A 30 6.46 21.96 -2.28
CA LEU A 30 6.61 21.75 -3.72
C LEU A 30 5.46 22.30 -4.53
N ALA A 31 4.23 22.05 -4.09
CA ALA A 31 3.03 22.55 -4.74
C ALA A 31 3.03 24.09 -4.74
N ALA A 32 3.35 24.72 -3.61
CA ALA A 32 3.48 26.17 -3.51
C ALA A 32 4.57 26.72 -4.43
N ALA A 33 5.73 26.06 -4.51
CA ALA A 33 6.82 26.45 -5.41
C ALA A 33 6.43 26.37 -6.91
N HIS A 34 5.42 25.56 -7.25
CA HIS A 34 4.86 25.45 -8.61
C HIS A 34 3.56 26.24 -8.79
N GLY A 35 3.22 27.15 -7.87
CA GLY A 35 2.11 28.09 -8.01
C GLY A 35 0.75 27.57 -7.53
N ALA A 36 0.69 26.45 -6.82
CA ALA A 36 -0.54 26.03 -6.15
C ALA A 36 -0.83 26.93 -4.93
N ASP A 37 -2.12 27.20 -4.69
CA ASP A 37 -2.58 27.94 -3.53
C ASP A 37 -2.61 27.04 -2.28
N VAL A 38 -1.42 26.77 -1.73
CA VAL A 38 -1.22 25.99 -0.51
C VAL A 38 -0.18 26.64 0.38
N ASP A 39 -0.48 26.80 1.67
CA ASP A 39 0.44 27.32 2.66
C ASP A 39 1.14 26.17 3.42
N PRO A 40 2.44 25.92 3.19
CA PRO A 40 3.17 24.84 3.86
C PRO A 40 3.38 25.06 5.36
N THR A 41 3.08 26.25 5.89
CA THR A 41 3.21 26.58 7.32
C THR A 41 1.96 26.24 8.13
N ASN A 42 0.84 26.00 7.46
CA ASN A 42 -0.42 25.62 8.10
C ASN A 42 -0.59 24.09 8.17
N ALA A 43 -1.49 23.67 9.06
CA ALA A 43 -1.95 22.29 9.08
C ALA A 43 -2.71 21.96 7.78
N PRO A 44 -2.63 20.72 7.28
CA PRO A 44 -3.38 20.32 6.09
C PRO A 44 -4.88 20.37 6.33
N SER A 45 -5.64 20.78 5.31
CA SER A 45 -7.07 20.53 5.25
C SER A 45 -7.37 19.05 4.94
N SER A 46 -8.65 18.66 4.97
CA SER A 46 -9.04 17.31 4.57
C SER A 46 -8.84 17.07 3.06
N ASP A 47 -8.94 18.10 2.24
CA ASP A 47 -8.82 17.97 0.78
C ASP A 47 -7.36 17.95 0.33
N ASP A 48 -6.52 18.72 1.02
CA ASP A 48 -5.06 18.65 0.95
C ASP A 48 -4.53 17.22 1.12
N LEU A 49 -5.03 16.49 2.13
CA LEU A 49 -4.65 15.11 2.40
C LEU A 49 -5.18 14.12 1.36
N LYS A 50 -6.09 14.52 0.47
CA LYS A 50 -6.58 13.71 -0.65
C LYS A 50 -5.79 13.98 -1.94
N SER A 51 -4.61 14.58 -1.86
CA SER A 51 -3.70 14.72 -3.00
C SER A 51 -3.29 13.34 -3.56
N PRO A 52 -3.55 13.04 -4.86
CA PRO A 52 -3.08 11.80 -5.46
C PRO A 52 -1.57 11.62 -5.41
N ILE A 53 -0.80 12.72 -5.42
CA ILE A 53 0.67 12.66 -5.33
C ILE A 53 1.10 12.12 -3.97
N LEU A 54 0.47 12.58 -2.87
CA LEU A 54 0.75 12.08 -1.53
C LEU A 54 0.43 10.58 -1.42
N TRP A 55 -0.68 10.14 -2.02
CA TRP A 55 -1.10 8.75 -1.95
C TRP A 55 -0.19 7.86 -2.81
N LEU A 56 0.14 8.27 -4.03
CA LEU A 56 1.03 7.51 -4.92
C LEU A 56 2.45 7.41 -4.37
N THR A 57 2.97 8.47 -3.73
CA THR A 57 4.29 8.41 -3.08
C THR A 57 4.30 7.49 -1.86
N GLN A 58 3.21 7.46 -1.08
CA GLN A 58 3.05 6.49 0.00
C GLN A 58 2.94 5.05 -0.53
N ALA A 59 2.20 4.84 -1.64
CA ALA A 59 2.12 3.54 -2.30
C ALA A 59 3.51 3.05 -2.75
N GLU A 60 4.30 3.92 -3.40
CA GLU A 60 5.68 3.61 -3.80
C GLU A 60 6.56 3.27 -2.59
N ALA A 61 6.49 4.05 -1.50
CA ALA A 61 7.25 3.79 -0.29
C ALA A 61 6.96 2.39 0.29
N MET A 62 5.69 1.98 0.32
CA MET A 62 5.28 0.64 0.78
C MET A 62 5.73 -0.47 -0.18
N ALA A 63 5.68 -0.22 -1.50
CA ALA A 63 6.17 -1.18 -2.49
C ALA A 63 7.68 -1.43 -2.33
N GLN A 64 8.47 -0.36 -2.18
CA GLN A 64 9.91 -0.46 -1.95
C GLN A 64 10.27 -1.12 -0.62
N ALA A 65 9.48 -0.87 0.43
CA ALA A 65 9.62 -1.59 1.69
C ALA A 65 9.34 -3.09 1.52
N ALA A 66 8.27 -3.47 0.82
CA ALA A 66 7.96 -4.87 0.53
C ALA A 66 9.08 -5.55 -0.29
N VAL A 67 9.60 -4.88 -1.33
CA VAL A 67 10.73 -5.36 -2.14
C VAL A 67 11.97 -5.58 -1.28
N THR A 68 12.24 -4.67 -0.35
CA THR A 68 13.36 -4.80 0.58
C THR A 68 13.21 -6.05 1.44
N LEU A 69 12.02 -6.29 2.00
CA LEU A 69 11.77 -7.47 2.82
C LEU A 69 11.91 -8.76 2.01
N VAL A 70 11.33 -8.83 0.81
CA VAL A 70 11.36 -10.05 -0.02
C VAL A 70 12.76 -10.40 -0.49
N LYS A 71 13.62 -9.40 -0.71
CA LYS A 71 15.01 -9.61 -1.14
C LYS A 71 15.97 -9.92 0.01
N GLN A 72 15.58 -9.61 1.24
CA GLN A 72 16.41 -9.82 2.41
C GLN A 72 16.05 -11.13 3.09
N GLN A 73 17.07 -11.84 3.57
CA GLN A 73 16.86 -12.95 4.48
C GLN A 73 17.03 -12.43 5.91
N PRO A 74 15.97 -12.35 6.72
CA PRO A 74 16.06 -11.92 8.11
C PRO A 74 16.88 -12.92 8.94
N ASN A 75 17.60 -12.42 9.94
CA ASN A 75 18.30 -13.26 10.90
C ASN A 75 17.36 -13.62 12.06
N PHE A 76 17.09 -14.92 12.24
CA PHE A 76 16.32 -15.47 13.36
C PHE A 76 17.16 -16.39 14.26
N ASP A 77 18.50 -16.24 14.26
CA ASP A 77 19.40 -17.10 15.04
C ASP A 77 19.21 -16.95 16.56
N ASN A 78 18.61 -15.84 17.00
CA ASN A 78 18.18 -15.62 18.38
C ASN A 78 16.95 -16.45 18.78
N MET A 79 16.28 -17.12 17.83
CA MET A 79 15.12 -17.99 18.08
C MET A 79 15.53 -19.48 18.09
N PRO A 80 14.83 -20.32 18.88
CA PRO A 80 14.94 -21.78 18.76
C PRO A 80 14.72 -22.25 17.32
N THR A 81 15.50 -23.23 16.87
CA THR A 81 15.50 -23.74 15.48
C THR A 81 14.09 -24.09 14.99
N GLU A 82 13.29 -24.69 15.87
CA GLU A 82 11.92 -25.15 15.61
C GLU A 82 10.95 -23.99 15.37
N LEU A 83 11.26 -22.78 15.84
CA LEU A 83 10.42 -21.59 15.70
C LEU A 83 10.83 -20.70 14.53
N ARG A 84 12.02 -20.88 13.96
CA ARG A 84 12.55 -20.01 12.90
C ARG A 84 11.67 -20.00 11.65
N GLY A 85 11.13 -21.16 11.25
CA GLY A 85 10.20 -21.25 10.12
C GLY A 85 8.89 -20.50 10.36
N ILE A 86 8.41 -20.46 11.61
CA ILE A 86 7.23 -19.67 11.99
C ILE A 86 7.55 -18.17 11.85
N CYS A 87 8.70 -17.71 12.33
CA CYS A 87 9.13 -16.33 12.16
C CYS A 87 9.28 -15.94 10.68
N ASP A 88 9.87 -16.81 9.86
CA ASP A 88 10.07 -16.56 8.43
C ASP A 88 8.76 -16.47 7.64
N SER A 89 7.82 -17.39 7.90
CA SER A 89 6.48 -17.33 7.29
C SER A 89 5.72 -16.05 7.67
N GLN A 90 5.81 -15.61 8.92
CA GLN A 90 5.21 -14.36 9.38
C GLN A 90 5.91 -13.13 8.79
N TYR A 91 7.23 -13.17 8.63
CA TYR A 91 7.99 -12.12 7.95
C TYR A 91 7.56 -11.95 6.50
N CYS A 92 7.35 -13.06 5.78
CA CYS A 92 6.80 -13.05 4.43
C CYS A 92 5.36 -12.49 4.41
N ALA A 93 4.53 -12.81 5.40
CA ALA A 93 3.18 -12.26 5.52
C ALA A 93 3.17 -10.73 5.70
N VAL A 94 4.15 -10.17 6.43
CA VAL A 94 4.34 -8.71 6.54
C VAL A 94 4.67 -8.10 5.18
N ALA A 95 5.53 -8.75 4.38
CA ALA A 95 5.83 -8.28 3.02
C ALA A 95 4.58 -8.27 2.13
N LEU A 96 3.76 -9.33 2.17
CA LEU A 96 2.50 -9.40 1.42
C LEU A 96 1.50 -8.33 1.86
N MET A 97 1.43 -8.02 3.15
CA MET A 97 0.62 -6.92 3.67
C MET A 97 1.08 -5.57 3.12
N LEU A 98 2.39 -5.32 3.05
CA LEU A 98 2.92 -4.08 2.48
C LEU A 98 2.61 -3.96 0.97
N VAL A 99 2.68 -5.05 0.21
CA VAL A 99 2.22 -5.06 -1.19
C VAL A 99 0.73 -4.73 -1.27
N GLY A 100 -0.09 -5.37 -0.44
CA GLY A 100 -1.53 -5.12 -0.39
C GLY A 100 -1.87 -3.67 -0.01
N TYR A 101 -1.23 -3.09 1.01
CA TYR A 101 -1.44 -1.69 1.37
C TYR A 101 -0.98 -0.74 0.25
N SER A 102 0.15 -1.04 -0.38
CA SER A 102 0.63 -0.27 -1.53
C SER A 102 -0.42 -0.23 -2.64
N LEU A 103 -1.02 -1.37 -2.99
CA LEU A 103 -2.09 -1.45 -3.98
C LEU A 103 -3.37 -0.75 -3.52
N GLU A 104 -3.77 -0.88 -2.26
CA GLU A 104 -4.95 -0.18 -1.74
C GLU A 104 -4.81 1.34 -1.90
N VAL A 105 -3.68 1.89 -1.47
CA VAL A 105 -3.43 3.33 -1.53
C VAL A 105 -3.29 3.78 -2.98
N CYS A 106 -2.65 2.99 -3.85
CA CYS A 106 -2.55 3.25 -5.28
C CYS A 106 -3.93 3.28 -5.97
N LEU A 107 -4.79 2.29 -5.69
CA LEU A 107 -6.13 2.19 -6.26
C LEU A 107 -7.00 3.37 -5.82
N LYS A 108 -6.96 3.73 -4.54
CA LYS A 108 -7.69 4.91 -4.04
C LYS A 108 -7.14 6.21 -4.63
N ALA A 109 -5.83 6.34 -4.81
CA ALA A 109 -5.23 7.48 -5.53
C ALA A 109 -5.74 7.57 -6.97
N MET A 110 -5.85 6.43 -7.67
CA MET A 110 -6.42 6.37 -9.03
C MET A 110 -7.90 6.75 -9.06
N ILE A 111 -8.68 6.36 -8.05
CA ILE A 111 -10.08 6.82 -7.92
C ILE A 111 -10.12 8.34 -7.77
N ILE A 112 -9.27 8.93 -6.94
CA ILE A 112 -9.17 10.39 -6.79
C ILE A 112 -8.74 11.06 -8.11
N LEU A 113 -7.75 10.51 -8.82
CA LEU A 113 -7.33 11.05 -10.13
C LEU A 113 -8.45 11.05 -11.15
N ARG A 114 -9.30 10.03 -11.15
CA ARG A 114 -10.42 9.88 -12.10
C ARG A 114 -11.60 10.78 -11.76
N ALA A 115 -11.96 10.88 -10.48
CA ALA A 115 -13.17 11.56 -10.04
C ALA A 115 -12.93 13.01 -9.58
N GLY A 116 -11.70 13.35 -9.21
CA GLY A 116 -11.36 14.58 -8.51
C GLY A 116 -11.58 14.48 -6.99
N VAL A 117 -10.93 15.38 -6.25
CA VAL A 117 -10.95 15.39 -4.78
C VAL A 117 -12.37 15.59 -4.22
N ALA A 118 -13.15 16.50 -4.79
CA ALA A 118 -14.51 16.78 -4.32
C ALA A 118 -15.43 15.55 -4.41
N ALA A 119 -15.45 14.88 -5.57
CA ALA A 119 -16.27 13.69 -5.77
C ALA A 119 -15.81 12.52 -4.87
N TYR A 120 -14.50 12.36 -4.68
CA TYR A 120 -13.98 11.36 -3.73
C TYR A 120 -14.39 11.67 -2.29
N SER A 121 -14.38 12.94 -1.87
CA SER A 121 -14.84 13.35 -0.54
C SER A 121 -16.32 13.01 -0.31
N GLU A 122 -17.17 13.19 -1.32
CA GLU A 122 -18.60 12.83 -1.24
C GLU A 122 -18.82 11.32 -1.17
N ALA A 123 -18.06 10.55 -1.95
CA ALA A 123 -18.14 9.08 -2.02
C ALA A 123 -17.23 8.35 -1.01
N GLU A 124 -16.58 9.07 -0.08
CA GLU A 124 -15.50 8.51 0.75
C GLU A 124 -15.94 7.25 1.52
N ARG A 125 -17.20 7.23 1.97
CA ARG A 125 -17.79 6.09 2.70
C ARG A 125 -17.79 4.80 1.88
N ASP A 126 -17.95 4.91 0.57
CA ASP A 126 -17.99 3.76 -0.34
C ASP A 126 -16.59 3.17 -0.57
N HIS A 127 -15.55 3.90 -0.17
CA HIS A 127 -14.14 3.52 -0.29
C HIS A 127 -13.48 3.18 1.06
N LYS A 128 -14.24 3.22 2.17
CA LYS A 128 -13.78 2.83 3.52
C LYS A 128 -13.75 1.31 3.71
N HIS A 129 -13.09 0.62 2.80
CA HIS A 129 -12.79 -0.81 2.89
C HIS A 129 -11.39 -1.12 2.35
N HIS A 130 -10.98 -2.37 2.56
CA HIS A 130 -9.67 -2.91 2.18
C HIS A 130 -9.75 -3.90 0.99
N GLU A 131 -10.94 -4.11 0.44
CA GLU A 131 -11.20 -5.08 -0.63
C GLU A 131 -10.58 -4.62 -1.97
N LEU A 132 -9.36 -5.10 -2.25
CA LEU A 132 -8.56 -4.66 -3.40
C LEU A 132 -9.24 -4.96 -4.73
N HIS A 133 -9.84 -6.14 -4.87
CA HIS A 133 -10.56 -6.53 -6.09
C HIS A 133 -11.72 -5.57 -6.39
N ARG A 134 -12.44 -5.10 -5.35
CA ARG A 134 -13.51 -4.10 -5.50
C ARG A 134 -12.97 -2.71 -5.82
N LEU A 135 -11.88 -2.31 -5.19
CA LEU A 135 -11.21 -1.04 -5.51
C LEU A 135 -10.69 -1.03 -6.95
N ALA A 136 -10.35 -2.19 -7.50
CA ALA A 136 -9.87 -2.36 -8.88
C ALA A 136 -10.99 -2.53 -9.93
N ASN A 137 -12.27 -2.44 -9.56
CA ASN A 137 -13.41 -2.66 -10.48
C ASN A 137 -13.44 -1.74 -11.71
N PHE A 138 -12.71 -0.64 -11.70
CA PHE A 138 -12.60 0.27 -12.85
C PHE A 138 -11.52 -0.14 -13.86
N ILE A 139 -10.78 -1.22 -13.59
CA ILE A 139 -9.75 -1.77 -14.46
C ILE A 139 -10.37 -2.95 -15.24
N ASP A 140 -10.71 -2.69 -16.50
CA ASP A 140 -11.52 -3.62 -17.31
C ASP A 140 -10.76 -4.87 -17.80
N ASP A 141 -9.42 -4.88 -17.76
CA ASP A 141 -8.56 -5.91 -18.34
C ASP A 141 -7.93 -6.86 -17.30
N LEU A 142 -8.54 -7.01 -16.11
CA LEU A 142 -8.12 -8.00 -15.10
C LEU A 142 -8.77 -9.37 -15.34
N SER A 143 -7.93 -10.39 -15.47
CA SER A 143 -8.35 -11.79 -15.58
C SER A 143 -8.88 -12.33 -14.23
N PRO A 144 -9.62 -13.44 -14.24
CA PRO A 144 -10.09 -14.08 -13.01
C PRO A 144 -8.98 -14.41 -12.00
N LYS A 145 -7.81 -14.85 -12.48
CA LYS A 145 -6.66 -15.14 -11.60
C LYS A 145 -6.08 -13.88 -10.97
N GLU A 146 -6.05 -12.78 -11.71
CA GLU A 146 -5.58 -11.48 -11.20
C GLU A 146 -6.54 -10.93 -10.14
N LEU A 147 -7.85 -11.04 -10.38
CA LEU A 147 -8.88 -10.68 -9.38
C LEU A 147 -8.79 -11.55 -8.13
N ALA A 148 -8.59 -12.87 -8.28
CA ALA A 148 -8.36 -13.78 -7.16
C ALA A 148 -7.09 -13.43 -6.38
N THR A 149 -6.05 -12.95 -7.05
CA THR A 149 -4.81 -12.48 -6.41
C THR A 149 -5.04 -11.21 -5.58
N LEU A 150 -5.86 -10.27 -6.07
CA LEU A 150 -6.28 -9.09 -5.30
C LEU A 150 -7.18 -9.48 -4.11
N GLU A 151 -8.08 -10.45 -4.28
CA GLU A 151 -8.88 -11.01 -3.19
C GLU A 151 -7.98 -11.65 -2.12
N LEU A 152 -7.00 -12.47 -2.53
CA LEU A 152 -6.01 -13.07 -1.62
C LEU A 152 -5.27 -12.00 -0.80
N LEU A 153 -4.72 -10.98 -1.47
CA LEU A 153 -4.01 -9.88 -0.81
C LEU A 153 -4.88 -9.07 0.15
N THR A 154 -6.19 -8.97 -0.10
CA THR A 154 -7.15 -8.32 0.82
C THR A 154 -7.10 -8.95 2.21
N HIS A 155 -6.91 -10.27 2.32
CA HIS A 155 -6.80 -10.94 3.62
C HIS A 155 -5.55 -10.51 4.40
N PHE A 156 -4.42 -10.31 3.72
CA PHE A 156 -3.17 -9.84 4.34
C PHE A 156 -3.26 -8.40 4.83
N VAL A 157 -3.92 -7.53 4.06
CA VAL A 157 -4.24 -6.15 4.44
C VAL A 157 -5.17 -6.10 5.66
N TYR A 158 -6.18 -6.97 5.69
CA TYR A 158 -7.19 -6.96 6.74
C TYR A 158 -6.70 -7.57 8.05
N TRP A 159 -5.91 -8.64 8.03
CA TRP A 159 -5.47 -9.27 9.28
C TRP A 159 -4.20 -10.11 9.15
N ALA A 160 -4.04 -10.90 8.08
CA ALA A 160 -3.08 -12.00 8.08
C ALA A 160 -1.61 -11.55 8.12
N GLY A 161 -1.30 -10.33 7.69
CA GLY A 161 0.04 -9.77 7.87
C GLY A 161 0.26 -8.98 9.17
N ARG A 162 -0.79 -8.79 9.98
CA ARG A 162 -0.75 -8.04 11.26
C ARG A 162 -0.82 -8.96 12.47
N TYR A 163 -1.68 -9.98 12.40
CA TYR A 163 -1.98 -10.87 13.51
C TYR A 163 -2.08 -12.31 13.01
N PRO A 164 -1.64 -13.31 13.80
CA PRO A 164 -1.85 -14.72 13.48
C PRO A 164 -3.32 -15.14 13.62
N ASP A 165 -4.13 -14.36 14.35
CA ASP A 165 -5.53 -14.63 14.64
C ASP A 165 -6.46 -13.66 13.88
N PRO A 166 -7.37 -14.15 13.01
CA PRO A 166 -8.42 -13.33 12.39
C PRO A 166 -9.56 -12.95 13.36
N GLY A 167 -9.47 -13.37 14.62
CA GLY A 167 -10.48 -13.24 15.67
C GLY A 167 -11.46 -14.40 15.66
N GLN A 168 -12.17 -14.60 16.78
CA GLN A 168 -13.09 -15.73 17.00
C GLN A 168 -14.11 -15.94 15.87
N LYS A 169 -14.62 -14.87 15.26
CA LYS A 169 -15.62 -14.93 14.17
C LYS A 169 -15.00 -15.19 12.79
N GLY A 170 -13.67 -15.21 12.70
CA GLY A 170 -12.91 -15.25 11.45
C GLY A 170 -12.06 -16.48 11.24
N ILE A 171 -12.14 -17.51 12.10
CA ILE A 171 -11.26 -18.70 12.07
C ILE A 171 -11.23 -19.35 10.67
N GLY A 172 -12.38 -19.51 10.02
CA GLY A 172 -12.46 -20.07 8.66
C GLY A 172 -11.83 -19.21 7.55
N LYS A 173 -11.37 -17.99 7.85
CA LYS A 173 -10.63 -17.15 6.89
C LYS A 173 -9.23 -17.70 6.61
N HIS A 174 -8.66 -18.50 7.50
CA HIS A 174 -7.39 -19.22 7.24
C HIS A 174 -7.54 -20.16 6.05
N ASP A 175 -8.57 -21.01 6.08
CA ASP A 175 -8.86 -21.97 5.00
C ASP A 175 -9.13 -21.26 3.67
N LYS A 176 -9.78 -20.08 3.72
CA LYS A 176 -10.09 -19.29 2.52
C LYS A 176 -8.83 -18.79 1.80
N ILE A 177 -7.79 -18.35 2.52
CA ILE A 177 -6.51 -17.94 1.92
C ILE A 177 -5.90 -19.11 1.15
N PHE A 178 -5.82 -20.28 1.81
CA PHE A 178 -5.28 -21.49 1.20
C PHE A 178 -6.10 -21.91 -0.02
N GLN A 179 -7.43 -21.93 0.10
CA GLN A 179 -8.34 -22.28 -0.99
C GLN A 179 -8.14 -21.38 -2.21
N ILE A 180 -8.17 -20.04 -2.04
CA ILE A 180 -7.97 -19.09 -3.16
C ILE A 180 -6.62 -19.34 -3.83
N SER A 181 -5.56 -19.51 -3.04
CA SER A 181 -4.21 -19.75 -3.53
C SER A 181 -4.11 -21.03 -4.36
N GLU A 182 -4.61 -22.15 -3.84
CA GLU A 182 -4.50 -23.46 -4.48
C GLU A 182 -5.39 -23.59 -5.72
N GLU A 183 -6.65 -23.15 -5.64
CA GLU A 183 -7.60 -23.22 -6.77
C GLU A 183 -7.10 -22.44 -7.98
N ASN A 184 -6.43 -21.30 -7.74
CA ASN A 184 -5.92 -20.43 -8.79
C ASN A 184 -4.42 -20.65 -9.09
N ARG A 185 -3.72 -21.48 -8.30
CA ARG A 185 -2.27 -21.70 -8.37
C ARG A 185 -1.50 -20.37 -8.36
N ILE A 186 -1.81 -19.53 -7.38
CA ILE A 186 -1.19 -18.20 -7.25
C ILE A 186 0.24 -18.38 -6.76
N THR A 187 1.19 -17.80 -7.50
CA THR A 187 2.61 -17.78 -7.16
C THR A 187 3.04 -16.36 -6.79
N ALA A 188 4.25 -16.22 -6.24
CA ALA A 188 4.86 -14.91 -6.05
C ALA A 188 4.99 -14.13 -7.37
N HIS A 189 5.26 -14.82 -8.49
CA HIS A 189 5.32 -14.19 -9.81
C HIS A 189 3.98 -13.53 -10.17
N ASP A 190 2.88 -14.27 -10.05
CA ASP A 190 1.53 -13.75 -10.34
C ASP A 190 1.21 -12.53 -9.46
N LEU A 191 1.60 -12.58 -8.18
CA LEU A 191 1.38 -11.50 -7.22
C LEU A 191 2.08 -10.21 -7.63
N PHE A 192 3.36 -10.29 -7.99
CA PHE A 192 4.13 -9.12 -8.42
C PHE A 192 3.72 -8.63 -9.81
N GLU A 193 3.32 -9.54 -10.70
CA GLU A 193 2.79 -9.18 -12.02
C GLU A 193 1.48 -8.39 -11.90
N VAL A 194 0.53 -8.86 -11.07
CA VAL A 194 -0.71 -8.13 -10.75
C VAL A 194 -0.40 -6.78 -10.14
N ALA A 195 0.53 -6.72 -9.18
CA ALA A 195 0.89 -5.45 -8.54
C ALA A 195 1.46 -4.45 -9.55
N ALA A 196 2.39 -4.90 -10.40
CA ALA A 196 2.98 -4.08 -11.45
C ALA A 196 1.93 -3.62 -12.48
N LYS A 197 1.02 -4.52 -12.89
CA LYS A 197 -0.07 -4.18 -13.81
C LYS A 197 -0.98 -3.10 -13.23
N VAL A 198 -1.48 -3.28 -12.00
CA VAL A 198 -2.33 -2.28 -11.33
C VAL A 198 -1.62 -0.93 -11.22
N MET A 199 -0.36 -0.91 -10.77
CA MET A 199 0.42 0.34 -10.68
C MET A 199 0.66 0.98 -12.04
N PHE A 200 0.82 0.20 -13.11
CA PHE A 200 0.97 0.71 -14.46
C PHE A 200 -0.28 1.48 -14.95
N HIS A 201 -1.48 1.18 -14.44
CA HIS A 201 -2.69 1.94 -14.80
C HIS A 201 -2.63 3.41 -14.37
N VAL A 202 -1.79 3.77 -13.39
CA VAL A 202 -1.57 5.18 -13.03
C VAL A 202 -1.09 5.98 -14.25
N LYS A 203 -0.18 5.42 -15.06
CA LYS A 203 0.34 6.08 -16.28
C LYS A 203 -0.76 6.36 -17.30
N LYS A 204 -1.66 5.37 -17.50
CA LYS A 204 -2.82 5.50 -18.38
C LYS A 204 -3.75 6.66 -17.95
N LEU A 205 -3.88 6.91 -16.64
CA LEU A 205 -4.74 7.97 -16.11
C LEU A 205 -4.12 9.38 -16.20
N VAL A 206 -2.79 9.48 -16.08
CA VAL A 206 -2.10 10.78 -16.16
C VAL A 206 -1.67 11.16 -17.59
N GLY A 207 -1.98 10.32 -18.59
CA GLY A 207 -1.69 10.59 -20.00
C GLY A 207 -0.22 10.46 -20.39
N ALA A 208 0.54 9.59 -19.70
CA ALA A 208 1.97 9.36 -19.89
C ALA A 208 2.28 7.96 -20.45
#